data_AF-G5E160-F1
#
_entry.id   AF-G5E160-F1
#
_cell.length_a   1.000
_cell.length_b   1.000
_cell.length_c   1.000
_cell.angle_alpha   90.00
_cell.angle_beta   90.00
_cell.angle_gamma   90.00
#
_symmetry.space_group_name_H-M   'P 1'
#
loop_
_entity.id
_entity.type
_entity.pdbx_description
1 polymer ?
#
loop_
_entity_poly.entity_id
_entity_poly.type
_entity_poly.pdbx_seq_one_letter_code
_entity_poly.pdbx_strand_id
1 'polypeptide(L)'
;VLIPVHLVTSSFWFGSFYYAAMKGVNVVPFLEFIGLPDGIVNILKNSQGGNALTAYAMYKIATPARYTVTLGGTSLSVKYLRKYGYLSTLLVKDYLQRMEETKELFTEKMEETRNNVSGKMEETKDRISEKLLETKDKVSFRRKKNEE
;
A
#
# COMPACT_ATOMS: atom_id res chain seq x y z
N VAL A 1 13.10 3.16 -24.95
CA VAL A 1 13.30 1.80 -24.38
C VAL A 1 12.19 1.38 -23.40
N LEU A 2 11.58 2.32 -22.66
CA LEU A 2 10.49 2.03 -21.71
C LEU A 2 9.14 1.62 -22.36
N ILE A 3 8.82 2.10 -23.56
CA ILE A 3 7.53 1.80 -24.22
C ILE A 3 7.42 0.30 -24.62
N PRO A 4 8.43 -0.31 -25.28
CA PRO A 4 8.39 -1.75 -25.58
C PRO A 4 8.31 -2.62 -24.33
N VAL A 5 9.09 -2.30 -23.29
CA VAL A 5 9.12 -3.13 -22.07
C VAL A 5 7.78 -3.04 -21.33
N HIS A 6 7.14 -1.85 -21.32
CA HIS A 6 5.81 -1.69 -20.75
C HIS A 6 4.75 -2.44 -21.54
N LEU A 7 4.83 -2.50 -22.87
CA LEU A 7 3.89 -3.28 -23.68
C LEU A 7 4.02 -4.78 -23.40
N VAL A 8 5.25 -5.31 -23.34
CA VAL A 8 5.48 -6.74 -23.07
C VAL A 8 5.05 -7.11 -21.65
N THR A 9 5.47 -6.33 -20.65
CA THR A 9 5.11 -6.59 -19.24
C THR A 9 3.62 -6.41 -19.00
N SER A 10 2.98 -5.40 -19.59
CA SER A 10 1.53 -5.23 -19.47
C SER A 10 0.76 -6.35 -20.16
N SER A 11 1.22 -6.82 -21.33
CA SER A 11 0.62 -7.97 -22.02
C SER A 11 0.78 -9.26 -21.23
N PHE A 12 1.93 -9.49 -20.60
CA PHE A 12 2.17 -10.67 -19.76
C PHE A 12 1.26 -10.70 -18.53
N TRP A 13 1.14 -9.57 -17.83
CA TRP A 13 0.28 -9.44 -16.65
C TRP A 13 -1.21 -9.50 -17.02
N PHE A 14 -1.62 -8.77 -18.05
CA PHE A 14 -2.99 -8.78 -18.54
C PHE A 14 -3.38 -10.18 -19.04
N GLY A 15 -2.51 -10.85 -19.79
CA GLY A 15 -2.70 -12.22 -20.26
C GLY A 15 -2.80 -13.23 -19.11
N SER A 16 -1.94 -13.13 -18.10
CA SER A 16 -2.01 -13.99 -16.91
C SER A 16 -3.33 -13.82 -16.14
N PHE A 17 -3.77 -12.58 -15.93
CA PHE A 17 -5.04 -12.31 -15.24
C PHE A 17 -6.26 -12.69 -16.08
N TYR A 18 -6.23 -12.47 -17.40
CA TYR A 18 -7.29 -12.89 -18.30
C TYR A 18 -7.44 -14.42 -18.30
N TYR A 19 -6.31 -15.14 -18.35
CA TYR A 19 -6.31 -16.60 -18.24
C TYR A 19 -6.84 -17.08 -16.88
N ALA A 20 -6.43 -16.44 -15.78
CA ALA A 20 -6.95 -16.73 -14.45
C ALA A 20 -8.47 -16.47 -14.35
N ALA A 21 -8.96 -15.38 -14.93
CA ALA A 21 -10.39 -15.06 -14.98
C ALA A 21 -11.18 -16.08 -15.81
N MET A 22 -10.66 -16.49 -16.98
CA MET A 22 -11.27 -17.56 -17.79
C MET A 22 -11.31 -18.91 -17.07
N LYS A 23 -10.33 -19.19 -16.22
CA LYS A 23 -10.28 -20.40 -15.39
C LYS A 23 -11.12 -20.30 -14.11
N GLY A 24 -11.82 -19.18 -13.89
CA GLY A 24 -12.72 -19.00 -12.74
C GLY A 24 -11.99 -18.75 -11.42
N VAL A 25 -10.74 -18.24 -11.45
CA VAL A 25 -10.06 -17.80 -10.23
C VAL A 25 -10.90 -16.71 -9.58
N ASN A 26 -11.36 -16.97 -8.37
CA ASN A 26 -12.34 -16.14 -7.68
C ASN A 26 -11.65 -14.87 -7.16
N VAL A 27 -11.86 -13.75 -7.84
CA VAL A 27 -11.29 -12.43 -7.50
C VAL A 27 -12.09 -11.71 -6.40
N VAL A 28 -13.26 -12.25 -6.09
CA VAL A 28 -14.22 -11.80 -5.07
C VAL A 28 -13.54 -11.48 -3.73
N PRO A 29 -12.66 -12.34 -3.16
CA PRO A 29 -12.02 -12.06 -1.88
C PRO A 29 -11.11 -10.82 -1.92
N PHE A 30 -10.50 -10.51 -3.08
CA PHE A 30 -9.63 -9.35 -3.24
C PHE A 30 -10.40 -8.05 -3.48
N LEU A 31 -11.58 -8.12 -4.11
CA LEU A 31 -12.46 -6.96 -4.28
C LEU A 31 -13.21 -6.64 -2.98
N GLU A 32 -13.64 -7.66 -2.23
CA GLU A 32 -14.20 -7.52 -0.88
C GLU A 32 -13.17 -6.93 0.09
N PHE A 33 -11.90 -7.35 0.01
CA PHE A 33 -10.81 -6.79 0.82
C PHE A 33 -10.59 -5.28 0.60
N ILE A 34 -10.99 -4.75 -0.56
CA ILE A 34 -10.91 -3.32 -0.91
C ILE A 34 -12.22 -2.57 -0.58
N GLY A 35 -13.28 -3.29 -0.16
CA GLY A 35 -14.55 -2.70 0.27
C GLY A 35 -15.54 -2.38 -0.85
N LEU A 36 -15.43 -3.04 -2.00
CA LEU A 36 -16.44 -2.90 -3.07
C LEU A 36 -17.72 -3.70 -2.73
N PRO A 37 -18.91 -3.09 -2.83
CA PRO A 37 -20.17 -3.76 -2.50
C PRO A 37 -20.54 -4.87 -3.49
N ASP A 38 -21.10 -5.96 -2.97
CA ASP A 38 -21.39 -7.23 -3.67
C ASP A 38 -22.19 -7.07 -4.96
N GLY A 39 -23.07 -6.06 -5.03
CA GLY A 39 -23.86 -5.77 -6.22
C GLY A 39 -23.01 -5.44 -7.44
N ILE A 40 -21.91 -4.70 -7.27
CA ILE A 40 -20.99 -4.34 -8.37
C ILE A 40 -20.20 -5.57 -8.79
N VAL A 41 -19.77 -6.39 -7.83
CA VAL A 41 -19.03 -7.63 -8.06
C VAL A 41 -19.87 -8.62 -8.87
N ASN A 42 -21.16 -8.73 -8.56
CA ASN A 42 -22.05 -9.68 -9.24
C ASN A 42 -22.37 -9.26 -10.69
N ILE A 43 -22.43 -7.95 -10.96
CA ILE A 43 -22.59 -7.41 -12.32
C ILE A 43 -21.32 -7.61 -13.14
N LEU A 44 -20.14 -7.44 -12.53
CA LEU A 44 -18.85 -7.76 -13.15
C LEU A 44 -18.71 -9.24 -13.49
N LYS A 45 -19.33 -10.14 -12.72
CA LYS A 45 -19.20 -11.59 -12.88
C LYS A 45 -20.16 -12.18 -13.92
N ASN A 46 -21.37 -11.64 -14.05
CA ASN A 46 -22.42 -12.22 -14.91
C ASN A 46 -22.57 -11.55 -16.29
N SER A 47 -21.79 -10.50 -16.60
CA SER A 47 -21.78 -9.87 -17.91
C SER A 47 -20.95 -10.66 -18.93
N GLN A 48 -21.35 -10.67 -20.20
CA GLN A 48 -20.60 -11.31 -21.29
C GLN A 48 -19.19 -10.73 -21.48
N GLY A 49 -18.94 -9.50 -21.03
CA GLY A 49 -17.62 -8.85 -20.95
C GLY A 49 -17.00 -8.87 -19.54
N GLY A 50 -17.64 -9.57 -18.61
CA GLY A 50 -17.31 -9.60 -17.19
C GLY A 50 -15.89 -10.09 -16.89
N ASN A 51 -15.40 -11.04 -17.68
CA ASN A 51 -14.02 -11.55 -17.57
C ASN A 51 -12.98 -10.48 -17.92
N ALA A 52 -13.24 -9.64 -18.92
CA ALA A 52 -12.33 -8.56 -19.31
C ALA A 52 -12.32 -7.43 -18.27
N LEU A 53 -13.50 -7.07 -17.74
CA LEU A 53 -13.61 -6.03 -16.70
C LEU A 53 -13.01 -6.50 -15.38
N THR A 54 -13.21 -7.77 -15.03
CA THR A 54 -12.59 -8.43 -13.88
C THR A 54 -11.08 -8.47 -14.03
N ALA A 55 -10.55 -8.87 -15.20
CA ALA A 55 -9.12 -8.85 -15.47
C ALA A 55 -8.52 -7.43 -15.38
N TYR A 56 -9.25 -6.40 -15.83
CA TYR A 56 -8.82 -5.01 -15.70
C TYR A 56 -8.81 -4.51 -14.25
N ALA A 57 -9.83 -4.86 -13.46
CA ALA A 57 -9.86 -4.57 -12.02
C ALA A 57 -8.67 -5.24 -11.30
N MET A 58 -8.43 -6.51 -11.61
CA MET A 58 -7.32 -7.30 -11.06
C MET A 58 -5.96 -6.73 -11.47
N TYR A 59 -5.82 -6.27 -12.71
CA TYR A 59 -4.64 -5.54 -13.19
C TYR A 59 -4.40 -4.24 -12.41
N LYS A 60 -5.47 -3.47 -12.12
CA LYS A 60 -5.39 -2.27 -11.27
C LYS A 60 -4.99 -2.59 -9.83
N ILE A 61 -5.49 -3.68 -9.26
CA ILE A 61 -5.18 -4.08 -7.88
C ILE A 61 -3.76 -4.64 -7.78
N ALA A 62 -3.30 -5.34 -8.81
CA ALA A 62 -1.96 -5.89 -8.89
C ALA A 62 -0.88 -4.87 -9.26
N THR A 63 -1.23 -3.60 -9.49
CA THR A 63 -0.26 -2.54 -9.80
C THR A 63 0.93 -2.48 -8.82
N PRO A 64 0.73 -2.59 -7.49
CA PRO A 64 1.85 -2.68 -6.54
C PRO A 64 2.68 -3.93 -6.77
N ALA A 65 2.06 -5.10 -6.93
CA ALA A 65 2.75 -6.36 -7.19
C ALA A 65 3.53 -6.36 -8.53
N ARG A 66 3.00 -5.67 -9.54
CA ARG A 66 3.65 -5.48 -10.84
C ARG A 66 4.93 -4.66 -10.70
N TYR A 67 4.88 -3.58 -9.92
CA TYR A 67 6.06 -2.77 -9.65
C TYR A 67 7.08 -3.50 -8.76
N THR A 68 6.64 -4.29 -7.77
CA THR A 68 7.57 -5.09 -6.95
C THR A 68 8.27 -6.16 -7.77
N VAL A 69 7.56 -6.86 -8.67
CA VAL A 69 8.17 -7.81 -9.61
C VAL A 69 9.16 -7.11 -10.54
N THR A 70 8.84 -5.90 -11.02
CA THR A 70 9.75 -5.15 -11.89
C THR A 70 11.01 -4.71 -11.15
N LEU A 71 10.87 -4.15 -9.95
CA LEU A 71 12.00 -3.73 -9.11
C LEU A 71 12.84 -4.91 -8.62
N GLY A 72 12.18 -6.00 -8.22
CA GLY A 72 12.81 -7.25 -7.81
C GLY A 72 13.54 -7.94 -8.97
N GLY A 73 12.89 -8.05 -10.13
CA GLY A 73 13.47 -8.59 -11.35
C GLY A 73 14.67 -7.78 -11.83
N THR A 74 14.59 -6.45 -11.76
CA THR A 74 15.73 -5.56 -12.06
C THR A 74 16.88 -5.80 -11.10
N SER A 75 16.61 -5.89 -9.79
CA SER A 75 17.63 -6.12 -8.76
C SER A 75 18.33 -7.48 -8.92
N LEU A 76 17.56 -8.53 -9.22
CA LEU A 76 18.06 -9.88 -9.51
C LEU A 76 18.90 -9.90 -10.79
N SER A 77 18.43 -9.25 -11.84
CA SER A 77 19.13 -9.14 -13.12
C SER A 77 20.47 -8.43 -12.93
N VAL A 78 20.50 -7.30 -12.21
CA VAL A 78 21.73 -6.58 -11.88
C VAL A 78 22.70 -7.46 -11.10
N LYS A 79 22.21 -8.24 -10.13
CA LYS A 79 23.04 -9.17 -9.35
C LYS A 79 23.61 -10.30 -10.23
N TYR A 80 22.82 -10.80 -11.17
CA TYR A 80 23.25 -11.84 -12.12
C TYR A 80 24.27 -11.31 -13.12
N LEU A 81 24.00 -10.16 -13.75
CA LEU A 81 24.92 -9.51 -14.69
C LEU A 81 26.23 -9.07 -14.00
N ARG A 82 26.19 -8.70 -12.71
CA ARG A 82 27.39 -8.46 -11.89
C ARG A 82 28.22 -9.73 -11.71
N LYS A 83 27.58 -10.88 -11.43
CA LYS A 83 28.28 -12.17 -11.25
C LYS A 83 29.03 -12.61 -12.51
N TYR A 84 28.49 -12.29 -13.69
CA TYR A 84 29.11 -12.61 -14.99
C TYR A 84 30.03 -11.51 -15.54
N GLY A 85 30.28 -10.43 -14.79
CA GLY A 85 31.26 -9.40 -15.15
C GLY A 85 30.81 -8.40 -16.21
N TYR A 86 29.54 -8.41 -16.62
CA TYR A 86 29.01 -7.52 -17.66
C TYR A 86 28.64 -6.11 -17.17
N LEU A 87 28.59 -5.87 -15.85
CA LEU A 87 28.29 -4.57 -15.25
C LEU A 87 29.51 -3.99 -14.55
N SER A 88 29.93 -2.79 -14.98
CA SER A 88 31.02 -2.05 -14.34
C SER A 88 30.61 -1.62 -12.93
N THR A 89 31.39 -2.03 -11.92
CA THR A 89 31.07 -1.90 -10.49
C THR A 89 30.94 -0.45 -10.02
N LEU A 90 31.46 0.52 -10.79
CA LEU A 90 31.52 1.93 -10.42
C LEU A 90 30.14 2.64 -10.50
N LEU A 91 29.40 2.47 -11.62
CA LEU A 91 28.11 3.15 -11.80
C LEU A 91 27.02 2.65 -10.83
N VAL A 92 27.14 1.43 -10.33
CA VAL A 92 26.16 0.87 -9.39
C VAL A 92 26.39 1.36 -7.96
N LYS A 93 27.63 1.73 -7.59
CA LYS A 93 27.91 2.32 -6.28
C LYS A 93 27.23 3.67 -6.13
N ASP A 94 27.35 4.53 -7.13
CA ASP A 94 26.70 5.86 -7.12
C ASP A 94 25.18 5.74 -7.05
N TYR A 95 24.59 4.76 -7.75
CA TYR A 95 23.15 4.53 -7.71
C TYR A 95 22.67 3.96 -6.37
N LEU A 96 23.43 3.03 -5.78
CA LEU A 96 23.12 2.48 -4.46
C LEU A 96 23.27 3.54 -3.36
N GLN A 97 24.31 4.36 -3.42
CA GLN A 97 24.50 5.48 -2.51
C GLN A 97 23.34 6.48 -2.61
N ARG A 98 22.91 6.85 -3.81
CA ARG A 98 21.71 7.67 -4.00
C ARG A 98 20.44 7.04 -3.42
N MET A 99 20.31 5.73 -3.54
CA MET A 99 19.16 4.99 -3.01
C MET A 99 19.20 4.94 -1.47
N GLU A 100 20.39 4.86 -0.89
CA GLU A 100 20.64 4.90 0.55
C GLU A 100 20.34 6.29 1.11
N GLU A 101 20.85 7.35 0.48
CA GLU A 101 20.49 8.75 0.81
C GLU A 101 18.97 8.98 0.72
N THR A 102 18.31 8.42 -0.30
CA THR A 102 16.84 8.54 -0.43
C THR A 102 16.11 7.76 0.66
N LYS A 103 16.62 6.60 1.09
CA LYS A 103 16.05 5.81 2.18
C LYS A 103 16.20 6.51 3.52
N GLU A 104 17.35 7.12 3.78
CA GLU A 104 17.60 7.89 5.00
C GLU A 104 16.67 9.10 5.08
N LEU A 105 16.58 9.91 4.01
CA LEU A 105 15.65 11.03 3.93
C LEU A 105 14.19 10.61 4.15
N PHE A 106 13.80 9.44 3.62
CA PHE A 106 12.44 8.94 3.81
C PHE A 106 12.20 8.46 5.25
N THR A 107 13.19 7.79 5.84
CA THR A 107 13.15 7.34 7.24
C THR A 107 13.08 8.53 8.18
N GLU A 108 13.91 9.54 7.98
CA GLU A 108 13.94 10.78 8.76
C GLU A 108 12.58 11.48 8.70
N LYS A 109 12.01 11.65 7.49
CA LYS A 109 10.70 12.29 7.32
C LYS A 109 9.56 11.48 7.94
N MET A 110 9.66 10.15 7.92
CA MET A 110 8.72 9.26 8.58
C MET A 110 8.82 9.36 10.11
N GLU A 111 10.04 9.47 10.63
CA GLU A 111 10.32 9.64 12.05
C GLU A 111 9.85 11.02 12.55
N GLU A 112 10.09 12.09 11.80
CA GLU A 112 9.57 13.43 12.07
C GLU A 112 8.03 13.44 12.10
N THR A 113 7.40 12.79 11.11
CA THR A 113 5.92 12.66 11.07
C THR A 113 5.41 11.85 12.25
N ARG A 114 6.09 10.76 12.61
CA ARG A 114 5.74 9.91 13.76
C ARG A 114 5.84 10.68 15.07
N ASN A 115 6.91 11.47 15.25
CA ASN A 115 7.12 12.27 16.45
C ASN A 115 6.08 13.40 16.55
N ASN A 116 5.75 14.06 15.44
CA ASN A 116 4.71 15.09 15.40
C ASN A 116 3.32 14.52 15.72
N VAL A 117 3.00 13.33 15.20
CA VAL A 117 1.75 12.61 15.51
C VAL A 117 1.72 12.16 16.97
N SER A 118 2.83 11.62 17.48
CA SER A 118 2.93 11.18 18.88
C SER A 118 2.74 12.34 19.85
N GLY A 119 3.42 13.47 19.62
CA GLY A 119 3.27 14.66 20.45
C GLY A 119 1.84 15.20 20.47
N LYS A 120 1.18 15.28 19.30
CA LYS A 120 -0.24 15.68 19.22
C LYS A 120 -1.18 14.71 19.92
N MET A 121 -0.88 13.40 19.88
CA MET A 121 -1.68 12.40 20.58
C MET A 121 -1.51 12.50 22.11
N GLU A 122 -0.30 12.80 22.57
CA GLU A 122 0.02 13.03 23.98
C GLU A 122 -0.69 14.29 24.51
N GLU A 123 -0.59 15.41 23.80
CA GLU A 123 -1.33 16.64 24.12
C GLU A 123 -2.86 16.43 24.14
N THR A 124 -3.38 15.62 23.19
CA THR A 124 -4.81 15.30 23.14
C THR A 124 -5.22 14.41 24.32
N LYS A 125 -4.39 13.43 24.69
CA LYS A 125 -4.62 12.58 25.87
C LYS A 125 -4.66 13.41 27.14
N ASP A 126 -3.72 14.32 27.32
CA ASP A 126 -3.65 15.16 28.52
C ASP A 126 -4.86 16.08 28.63
N ARG A 127 -5.25 16.75 27.53
CA ARG A 127 -6.47 17.58 27.50
C ARG A 127 -7.75 16.79 27.77
N ILE A 128 -7.83 15.54 27.29
CA ILE A 128 -8.97 14.66 27.58
C ILE A 128 -8.98 14.27 29.05
N SER A 129 -7.83 13.88 29.61
CA SER A 129 -7.68 13.47 31.01
C SER A 129 -8.05 14.60 31.97
N GLU A 130 -7.60 15.83 31.69
CA GLU A 130 -7.93 17.04 32.45
C GLU A 130 -9.43 17.33 32.44
N LYS A 131 -10.08 17.28 31.26
CA LYS A 131 -11.54 17.45 31.15
C LYS A 131 -12.33 16.36 31.87
N LEU A 132 -11.81 15.13 31.89
CA LEU A 132 -12.43 14.00 32.58
C LEU A 132 -12.37 14.17 34.09
N LEU A 133 -11.23 14.66 34.62
CA LEU A 133 -11.07 15.02 36.03
C LEU A 133 -11.99 16.17 36.43
N GLU A 134 -12.04 17.27 35.66
CA GLU A 134 -12.97 18.39 35.92
C GLU A 134 -14.44 17.94 35.94
N THR A 135 -14.82 17.06 35.01
CA THR A 135 -16.19 16.57 34.93
C THR A 135 -16.52 15.67 36.13
N LYS A 136 -15.58 14.81 36.55
CA LYS A 136 -15.74 13.96 37.73
C LYS A 136 -15.90 14.78 39.01
N ASP A 137 -15.14 15.86 39.16
CA ASP A 137 -15.26 16.78 40.31
C ASP A 137 -16.55 17.59 40.29
N LYS A 138 -16.98 18.10 39.13
CA LYS A 138 -18.30 18.76 39.02
C LYS A 138 -19.45 17.82 39.36
N VAL A 139 -19.37 16.56 38.94
CA VAL A 139 -20.41 15.55 39.20
C VAL A 139 -20.42 15.12 40.66
N SER A 140 -19.25 14.93 41.29
CA SER A 140 -19.17 14.58 42.72
C SER A 140 -19.68 15.71 43.62
N PHE A 141 -19.39 16.97 43.27
CA PHE A 141 -19.90 18.15 43.99
C PHE A 141 -21.43 18.27 43.87
N ARG A 142 -21.99 18.05 42.67
CA ARG A 142 -23.44 18.09 42.45
C ARG A 142 -24.18 16.95 43.17
N ARG A 143 -23.53 15.80 43.34
CA ARG A 143 -24.09 14.64 44.06
C ARG A 143 -24.16 14.89 45.58
N LYS A 144 -23.08 15.42 46.18
CA LYS A 144 -23.08 15.81 47.60
C LYS A 144 -24.13 16.87 47.94
N LYS A 145 -24.34 17.85 47.05
CA LYS A 145 -25.35 18.91 47.26
C LYS A 145 -26.81 18.42 47.18
N ASN A 146 -27.06 17.26 46.58
CA ASN A 146 -28.40 16.66 46.51
C ASN A 146 -28.67 15.69 47.68
N GLU A 147 -27.67 15.43 48.53
CA GLU A 147 -27.77 14.52 49.70
C GLU A 147 -27.85 15.28 51.04
N GLU A 148 -27.72 16.61 51.05
CA GLU A 148 -28.07 17.54 52.16
C GLU A 148 -29.45 18.15 51.94
#